data_AF-A0A288DHE9-F1
#
_entry.id   AF-A0A288DHE9-F1
#
_cell.length_a   1.000
_cell.length_b   1.000
_cell.length_c   1.000
_cell.angle_alpha   90.00
_cell.angle_beta   90.00
_cell.angle_gamma   90.00
#
_symmetry.space_group_name_H-M   'P 1'
#
loop_
_entity.id
_entity.type
_entity.pdbx_description
1 polymer ?
#
loop_
_entity_poly.entity_id
_entity_poly.type
_entity_poly.pdbx_seq_one_letter_code
_entity_poly.pdbx_strand_id
1 'polypeptide(L)'
;MLFCNISSDKVHICDAQGEIFLERNGIEKVLGPTLVDRAKKSPFDQVFLVNGPGGFTNLRVGALTWNLVAHLLHLRKQTVNFFSCTKIDLYRYFVKKGILPKIGYIYLGQKHSVWKYDFEKDLYEMVNQPFVFEKESFCDRVHDSAYWGENFDMTHFGNDEKGAFLLWKGEKYYFTAKDLDLKKVSSVKAEYMIDPTLG
;
A
#
# COMPACT_ATOMS: atom_id res chain seq x y z
N MET A 1 9.50 -13.56 -0.41
CA MET A 1 9.16 -12.13 -0.51
C MET A 1 7.94 -11.85 0.36
N LEU A 2 7.97 -10.76 1.11
CA LEU A 2 6.85 -10.28 1.92
C LEU A 2 6.25 -9.03 1.26
N PHE A 3 4.93 -8.92 1.20
CA PHE A 3 4.26 -7.69 0.77
C PHE A 3 3.75 -6.95 2.00
N CYS A 4 3.91 -5.63 2.00
CA CYS A 4 3.33 -4.78 3.02
C CYS A 4 2.79 -3.49 2.41
N ASN A 5 1.57 -3.11 2.80
CA ASN A 5 0.98 -1.82 2.49
C ASN A 5 0.74 -1.05 3.80
N ILE A 6 1.50 0.02 4.00
CA ILE A 6 1.38 0.93 5.15
C ILE A 6 0.59 2.20 4.81
N SER A 7 -0.02 2.25 3.63
CA SER A 7 -0.68 3.43 3.07
C SER A 7 -2.21 3.33 3.00
N SER A 8 -2.78 2.19 3.38
CA SER A 8 -4.22 2.00 3.62
C SER A 8 -4.62 2.44 5.04
N ASP A 9 -5.92 2.39 5.32
CA ASP A 9 -6.51 2.67 6.64
C ASP A 9 -6.03 1.69 7.72
N LYS A 10 -5.75 0.44 7.33
CA LYS A 10 -5.04 -0.57 8.12
C LYS A 10 -3.68 -0.86 7.51
N VAL A 11 -2.70 -1.26 8.32
CA VAL A 11 -1.45 -1.80 7.79
C VAL A 11 -1.69 -3.24 7.35
N HIS A 12 -1.51 -3.50 6.06
CA HIS A 12 -1.66 -4.83 5.47
C HIS A 12 -0.29 -5.49 5.32
N ILE A 13 -0.17 -6.72 5.81
CA ILE A 13 1.02 -7.57 5.67
C ILE A 13 0.56 -8.91 5.08
N CYS A 14 1.16 -9.35 3.98
CA CYS A 14 0.82 -10.65 3.42
C CYS A 14 1.98 -11.34 2.69
N ASP A 15 1.92 -12.66 2.71
CA ASP A 15 2.70 -13.54 1.86
C ASP A 15 1.92 -14.82 1.56
N ALA A 16 2.57 -15.81 0.93
CA ALA A 16 1.96 -17.08 0.54
C ALA A 16 1.27 -17.85 1.68
N GLN A 17 1.62 -17.62 2.94
CA GLN A 17 0.99 -18.29 4.09
C GLN A 17 -0.24 -17.55 4.64
N GLY A 18 -0.54 -16.34 4.16
CA GLY A 18 -1.74 -15.60 4.55
C GLY A 18 -1.54 -14.08 4.68
N GLU A 19 -2.63 -13.41 5.01
CA GLU A 19 -2.71 -11.95 5.18
C GLU A 19 -3.08 -11.56 6.62
N ILE A 20 -2.58 -10.40 7.05
CA ILE A 20 -2.83 -9.79 8.35
C ILE A 20 -3.13 -8.30 8.14
N PHE A 21 -4.16 -7.81 8.82
CA PHE A 21 -4.51 -6.39 8.86
C PHE A 21 -4.36 -5.86 10.28
N LEU A 22 -3.55 -4.82 10.45
CA LEU A 22 -3.32 -4.18 11.74
C LEU A 22 -4.03 -2.83 11.79
N GLU A 23 -4.78 -2.61 12.87
CA GLU A 23 -5.47 -1.34 13.10
C GLU A 23 -4.49 -0.19 13.26
N ARG A 24 -4.89 1.00 12.80
CA ARG A 24 -4.15 2.24 13.03
C ARG A 24 -3.98 2.55 14.52
N ASN A 25 -5.02 2.30 15.32
CA ASN A 25 -4.99 2.59 16.75
C ASN A 25 -4.11 1.56 17.46
N GLY A 26 -2.99 2.01 18.02
CA GLY A 26 -2.02 1.14 18.69
C GLY A 26 -1.00 0.49 17.73
N ILE A 27 -0.90 0.95 16.48
CA ILE A 27 0.01 0.40 15.47
C ILE A 27 1.47 0.37 15.95
N GLU A 28 1.89 1.35 16.75
CA GLU A 28 3.21 1.46 17.35
C GLU A 28 3.55 0.32 18.32
N LYS A 29 2.54 -0.35 18.86
CA LYS A 29 2.70 -1.48 19.79
C LYS A 29 2.67 -2.82 19.08
N VAL A 30 1.92 -2.94 17.99
CA VAL A 30 1.64 -4.24 17.36
C VAL A 30 2.52 -4.52 16.13
N LEU A 31 2.88 -3.50 15.34
CA LEU A 31 3.56 -3.73 14.06
C LEU A 31 4.93 -4.42 14.23
N GLY A 32 5.77 -3.92 15.12
CA GLY A 32 7.12 -4.46 15.36
C GLY A 32 7.09 -5.94 15.79
N PRO A 33 6.38 -6.30 16.87
CA PRO A 33 6.22 -7.69 17.29
C PRO A 33 5.66 -8.59 16.18
N THR A 34 4.64 -8.14 15.44
CA THR A 34 4.08 -8.91 14.33
C THR A 34 5.11 -9.21 13.26
N LEU A 35 5.93 -8.23 12.86
CA LEU A 35 6.97 -8.42 11.84
C LEU A 35 8.11 -9.33 12.32
N VAL A 36 8.51 -9.23 13.58
CA VAL A 36 9.53 -10.10 14.17
C VAL A 36 9.02 -11.55 14.24
N ASP A 37 7.79 -11.76 14.69
CA ASP A 37 7.20 -13.10 14.73
C ASP A 37 6.96 -13.66 13.33
N ARG A 38 6.64 -12.79 12.36
CA ARG A 38 6.56 -13.20 10.96
C ARG A 38 7.89 -13.70 10.44
N ALA A 39 8.97 -12.96 10.69
CA ALA A 39 10.32 -13.34 10.28
C ALA A 39 10.78 -14.67 10.90
N LYS A 40 10.30 -15.03 12.11
CA LYS A 40 10.57 -16.34 12.72
C LYS A 40 9.79 -17.48 12.05
N LYS A 41 8.51 -17.26 11.72
CA LYS A 41 7.63 -18.27 11.14
C LYS A 41 7.88 -18.49 9.66
N SER A 42 8.15 -17.40 8.94
CA SER A 42 8.36 -17.37 7.49
C SER A 42 9.50 -16.38 7.21
N PRO A 43 10.76 -16.85 7.18
CA PRO A 43 11.90 -15.98 6.89
C PRO A 43 11.76 -15.29 5.53
N PHE A 44 12.13 -14.02 5.46
CA PHE A 44 12.10 -13.21 4.25
C PHE A 44 13.36 -12.34 4.12
N ASP A 45 13.79 -12.11 2.88
CA ASP A 45 14.95 -11.30 2.51
C ASP A 45 14.57 -10.12 1.60
N GLN A 46 13.31 -10.08 1.17
CA GLN A 46 12.76 -9.07 0.27
C GLN A 46 11.37 -8.64 0.75
N VAL A 47 11.16 -7.33 0.82
CA VAL A 47 9.89 -6.69 1.17
C VAL A 47 9.47 -5.77 0.02
N PHE A 48 8.32 -6.05 -0.56
CA PHE A 48 7.62 -5.12 -1.44
C PHE A 48 6.75 -4.22 -0.58
N LEU A 49 7.03 -2.92 -0.58
CA LEU A 49 6.40 -1.96 0.32
C LEU A 49 5.60 -0.91 -0.46
N VAL A 50 4.32 -0.80 -0.14
CA VAL A 50 3.47 0.29 -0.60
C VAL A 50 3.43 1.36 0.49
N ASN A 51 3.99 2.52 0.18
CA ASN A 51 4.48 3.48 1.17
C ASN A 51 3.93 4.91 0.98
N GLY A 52 2.71 5.05 0.51
CA GLY A 52 2.03 6.34 0.37
C GLY A 52 1.29 6.47 -0.95
N PRO A 53 0.45 7.50 -1.14
CA PRO A 53 -0.09 8.39 -0.11
C PRO A 53 -0.98 7.64 0.89
N GLY A 54 -1.14 8.10 2.13
CA GLY A 54 -1.94 7.38 3.13
C GLY A 54 -1.94 8.01 4.52
N GLY A 55 -2.45 7.26 5.50
CA GLY A 55 -2.49 7.68 6.90
C GLY A 55 -1.12 8.05 7.45
N PHE A 56 -0.94 9.32 7.83
CA PHE A 56 0.33 9.86 8.32
C PHE A 56 0.96 9.04 9.47
N THR A 57 0.13 8.58 10.40
CA THR A 57 0.56 7.71 11.51
C THR A 57 1.12 6.39 10.99
N ASN A 58 0.40 5.71 10.08
CA ASN A 58 0.81 4.43 9.52
C ASN A 58 2.10 4.56 8.71
N LEU A 59 2.24 5.62 7.91
CA LEU A 59 3.44 5.88 7.12
C LEU A 59 4.67 6.11 8.01
N ARG A 60 4.55 6.95 9.04
CA ARG A 60 5.65 7.26 9.97
C ARG A 60 6.07 6.06 10.79
N VAL A 61 5.12 5.46 11.50
CA VAL A 61 5.39 4.31 12.36
C VAL A 61 5.86 3.14 11.49
N GLY A 62 5.19 2.89 10.37
CA GLY A 62 5.54 1.81 9.45
C GLY A 62 6.96 1.92 8.91
N ALA A 63 7.36 3.08 8.38
CA ALA A 63 8.71 3.29 7.88
C ALA A 63 9.77 3.10 8.99
N LEU A 64 9.54 3.69 10.18
CA LEU A 64 10.45 3.54 11.32
C LEU A 64 10.56 2.08 11.76
N THR A 65 9.44 1.39 11.93
CA THR A 65 9.41 -0.01 12.37
C THR A 65 10.11 -0.92 11.36
N TRP A 66 9.90 -0.72 10.05
CA TRP A 66 10.60 -1.48 9.01
C TRP A 66 12.12 -1.32 9.10
N ASN A 67 12.60 -0.08 9.28
CA ASN A 67 14.03 0.17 9.44
C ASN A 67 14.60 -0.51 10.70
N LEU A 68 13.87 -0.46 11.82
CA LEU A 68 14.29 -1.13 13.06
C LEU A 68 14.31 -2.65 12.93
N VAL A 69 13.30 -3.25 12.29
CA VAL A 69 13.24 -4.69 12.04
C VAL A 69 14.36 -5.12 11.09
N ALA A 70 14.62 -4.39 10.02
CA ALA A 70 15.73 -4.66 9.12
C ALA A 70 17.08 -4.60 9.84
N HIS A 71 17.28 -3.61 10.72
CA HIS A 71 18.49 -3.52 11.54
C HIS A 71 18.62 -4.72 12.50
N LEU A 72 17.54 -5.09 13.18
CA LEU A 72 17.51 -6.26 14.08
C LEU A 72 17.87 -7.55 13.34
N LEU A 73 17.30 -7.77 12.15
CA LEU A 73 17.58 -8.93 11.32
C LEU A 73 19.02 -8.91 10.79
N HIS A 74 19.55 -7.73 10.45
CA HIS A 74 20.94 -7.58 10.04
C HIS A 74 21.92 -7.98 11.16
N LEU A 75 21.66 -7.60 12.41
CA LEU A 75 22.45 -8.05 13.58
C LEU A 75 22.43 -9.59 13.73
N ARG A 76 21.41 -10.26 13.18
CA ARG A 76 21.29 -11.73 13.11
C ARG A 76 21.83 -12.33 11.81
N LYS A 77 22.63 -11.58 11.04
CA LYS A 77 23.21 -11.97 9.75
C LYS A 77 22.17 -12.24 8.65
N GLN A 78 20.98 -11.65 8.75
CA GLN A 78 19.94 -11.70 7.71
C GLN A 78 19.75 -10.32 7.09
N THR A 79 20.01 -10.19 5.80
CA THR A 79 19.81 -8.93 5.06
C THR A 79 18.41 -8.86 4.48
N VAL A 80 17.70 -7.77 4.74
CA VAL A 80 16.39 -7.47 4.16
C VAL A 80 16.51 -6.33 3.15
N ASN A 81 15.92 -6.54 1.98
CA ASN A 81 15.92 -5.58 0.88
C ASN A 81 14.50 -5.04 0.69
N PHE A 82 14.38 -3.72 0.54
CA PHE A 82 13.09 -3.09 0.29
C PHE A 82 12.95 -2.69 -1.18
N PHE A 83 11.75 -2.88 -1.71
CA PHE A 83 11.28 -2.30 -2.97
C PHE A 83 10.06 -1.45 -2.64
N SER A 84 10.26 -0.15 -2.47
CA SER A 84 9.23 0.79 -2.04
C SER A 84 8.63 1.52 -3.24
N CYS A 85 7.31 1.68 -3.28
CA CYS A 85 6.60 2.48 -4.27
C CYS A 85 5.38 3.17 -3.64
N THR A 86 4.82 4.14 -4.36
CA THR A 86 3.53 4.73 -3.98
C THR A 86 2.38 3.91 -4.58
N LYS A 87 1.19 3.98 -3.98
CA LYS A 87 -0.05 3.48 -4.57
C LYS A 87 -0.32 4.12 -5.92
N ILE A 88 0.03 5.40 -6.09
CA ILE A 88 -0.14 6.10 -7.37
C ILE A 88 0.73 5.45 -8.45
N ASP A 89 1.97 5.09 -8.16
CA ASP A 89 2.84 4.40 -9.13
C ASP A 89 2.29 3.02 -9.50
N LEU A 90 1.81 2.26 -8.50
CA LEU A 90 1.16 0.97 -8.72
C LEU A 90 -0.09 1.10 -9.59
N TYR A 91 -1.01 1.99 -9.22
CA TYR A 91 -2.24 2.20 -9.98
C TYR A 91 -1.94 2.72 -11.38
N ARG A 92 -1.00 3.65 -11.54
CA ARG A 92 -0.55 4.14 -12.85
C ARG A 92 -0.04 3.00 -13.73
N TYR A 93 0.71 2.05 -13.17
CA TYR A 93 1.13 0.85 -13.90
C TYR A 93 -0.07 0.04 -14.42
N PHE A 94 -1.06 -0.24 -13.57
CA PHE A 94 -2.24 -1.00 -13.99
C PHE A 94 -3.16 -0.25 -14.96
N VAL A 95 -3.27 1.07 -14.84
CA VAL A 95 -3.99 1.91 -15.81
C VAL A 95 -3.31 1.87 -17.17
N LYS A 96 -1.98 2.02 -17.22
CA LYS A 96 -1.19 1.92 -18.48
C LYS A 96 -1.30 0.55 -19.15
N LYS A 97 -1.58 -0.50 -18.38
CA LYS A 97 -1.83 -1.86 -18.90
C LYS A 97 -3.28 -2.08 -19.35
N GLY A 98 -4.16 -1.10 -19.19
CA GLY A 98 -5.60 -1.23 -19.48
C GLY A 98 -6.36 -2.13 -18.50
N ILE A 99 -5.78 -2.41 -17.33
CA ILE A 99 -6.38 -3.28 -16.30
C ILE A 99 -7.33 -2.48 -15.41
N LEU A 100 -6.88 -1.31 -14.95
CA LEU A 100 -7.70 -0.38 -14.17
C LEU A 100 -8.25 0.75 -15.04
N PRO A 101 -9.47 1.24 -14.77
CA PRO A 101 -9.97 2.48 -15.35
C PRO A 101 -9.06 3.66 -15.01
N LYS A 102 -9.08 4.70 -15.84
CA LYS A 102 -8.23 5.88 -15.67
C LYS A 102 -8.57 6.75 -14.45
N ILE A 103 -9.79 6.66 -13.93
CA ILE A 103 -10.23 7.40 -12.76
C ILE A 103 -10.14 6.47 -11.54
N GLY A 104 -9.41 6.90 -10.51
CA GLY A 104 -9.30 6.19 -9.24
C GLY A 104 -9.64 7.07 -8.06
N TYR A 105 -10.38 6.53 -7.09
CA TYR A 105 -10.67 7.16 -5.81
C TYR A 105 -9.72 6.59 -4.76
N ILE A 106 -8.77 7.40 -4.30
CA ILE A 106 -7.59 6.98 -3.54
C ILE A 106 -7.69 7.45 -2.10
N TYR A 107 -7.49 6.51 -1.15
CA TYR A 107 -7.44 6.82 0.27
C TYR A 107 -6.14 7.56 0.63
N LEU A 108 -6.26 8.62 1.43
CA LEU A 108 -5.14 9.50 1.80
C LEU A 108 -4.94 9.67 3.31
N GLY A 109 -5.56 8.82 4.14
CA GLY A 109 -5.42 8.96 5.59
C GLY A 109 -6.49 9.80 6.30
N GLN A 110 -7.49 10.30 5.56
CA GLN A 110 -8.57 11.13 6.09
C GLN A 110 -9.89 10.36 6.10
N LYS A 111 -10.75 10.59 7.11
CA LYS A 111 -11.95 9.76 7.36
C LYS A 111 -13.10 10.02 6.36
N HIS A 112 -13.16 11.21 5.77
CA HIS A 112 -14.30 11.66 4.96
C HIS A 112 -13.87 12.22 3.59
N SER A 113 -12.63 12.02 3.20
CA SER A 113 -12.04 12.70 2.04
C SER A 113 -11.06 11.78 1.33
N VAL A 114 -11.10 11.82 0.00
CA VAL A 114 -10.26 11.02 -0.90
C VAL A 114 -9.71 11.89 -2.01
N TRP A 115 -8.68 11.41 -2.70
CA TRP A 115 -8.34 11.96 -4.01
C TRP A 115 -9.13 11.23 -5.07
N LYS A 116 -9.86 11.97 -5.87
CA LYS A 116 -10.23 11.52 -7.20
C LYS A 116 -9.06 11.86 -8.12
N TYR A 117 -8.41 10.82 -8.64
CA TYR A 117 -7.19 10.92 -9.43
C TYR A 117 -7.49 10.50 -10.89
N ASP A 118 -7.16 11.37 -11.83
CA ASP A 118 -7.15 11.08 -13.27
C ASP A 118 -5.72 10.68 -13.68
N PHE A 119 -5.52 9.37 -13.85
CA PHE A 119 -4.21 8.79 -14.16
C PHE A 119 -3.74 9.05 -15.60
N GLU A 120 -4.63 9.45 -16.51
CA GLU A 120 -4.25 9.87 -17.87
C GLU A 120 -3.71 11.30 -17.87
N LYS A 121 -4.33 12.19 -17.08
CA LYS A 121 -3.95 13.60 -17.02
C LYS A 121 -2.94 13.93 -15.92
N ASP A 122 -2.70 12.99 -15.01
CA ASP A 122 -1.87 13.18 -13.81
C ASP A 122 -2.40 14.33 -12.91
N LEU A 123 -3.74 14.41 -12.80
CA LEU A 123 -4.44 15.43 -12.02
C LEU A 123 -5.24 14.79 -10.90
N TYR A 124 -5.34 15.49 -9.77
CA TYR A 124 -6.19 15.06 -8.68
C TYR A 124 -6.98 16.21 -8.07
N GLU A 125 -8.15 15.86 -7.56
CA GLU A 125 -8.99 16.74 -6.74
C GLU A 125 -9.38 16.04 -5.45
N MET A 126 -9.52 16.81 -4.36
CA MET A 126 -10.02 16.28 -3.10
C MET A 126 -11.55 16.25 -3.15
N VAL A 127 -12.13 15.09 -2.95
CA VAL A 127 -13.58 14.89 -2.87
C VAL A 127 -13.94 14.51 -1.45
N ASN A 128 -15.03 15.08 -0.92
CA ASN A 128 -15.55 14.81 0.42
C ASN A 128 -16.82 13.96 0.35
N GLN A 129 -17.13 13.22 1.40
CA GLN A 129 -18.38 12.48 1.52
C GLN A 129 -19.61 13.43 1.51
N PRO A 130 -20.75 13.02 0.92
CA PRO A 130 -20.96 11.77 0.19
C PRO A 130 -20.30 11.79 -1.19
N PHE A 131 -19.70 10.66 -1.58
CA PHE A 131 -19.01 10.53 -2.85
C PHE A 131 -19.98 10.23 -3.98
N VAL A 132 -19.81 10.89 -5.12
CA VAL A 132 -20.43 10.50 -6.38
C VAL A 132 -19.34 9.93 -7.27
N PHE A 133 -19.42 8.63 -7.52
CA PHE A 133 -18.40 7.90 -8.28
C PHE A 133 -18.70 7.94 -9.78
N GLU A 134 -17.66 8.14 -10.59
CA GLU A 134 -17.77 7.99 -12.03
C GLU A 134 -17.94 6.51 -12.40
N LYS A 135 -18.75 6.24 -13.43
CA LYS A 135 -19.12 4.87 -13.84
C LYS A 135 -17.91 4.00 -14.19
N GLU A 136 -16.88 4.59 -14.77
CA GLU A 136 -15.63 3.92 -15.14
C GLU A 136 -14.50 4.34 -14.21
N SER A 137 -14.66 4.01 -12.92
CA SER A 137 -13.66 4.28 -11.90
C SER A 137 -13.38 3.06 -11.03
N PHE A 138 -12.28 3.12 -10.28
CA PHE A 138 -11.96 2.15 -9.24
C PHE A 138 -11.78 2.82 -7.88
N CYS A 139 -11.97 2.05 -6.81
CA CYS A 139 -11.69 2.49 -5.45
C CYS A 139 -10.45 1.79 -4.90
N ASP A 140 -9.59 2.55 -4.24
CA ASP A 140 -8.52 2.03 -3.38
C ASP A 140 -9.14 1.18 -2.25
N ARG A 141 -8.41 0.17 -1.76
CA ARG A 141 -8.95 -0.66 -0.68
C ARG A 141 -8.98 0.13 0.63
N VAL A 142 -10.15 0.19 1.25
CA VAL A 142 -10.34 0.66 2.62
C VAL A 142 -11.13 -0.40 3.37
N HIS A 143 -10.68 -0.75 4.57
CA HIS A 143 -11.29 -1.79 5.39
C HIS A 143 -12.48 -1.29 6.20
N ASP A 144 -12.54 0.01 6.48
CA ASP A 144 -13.76 0.66 6.97
C ASP A 144 -14.87 0.60 5.91
N SER A 145 -15.87 -0.25 6.14
CA SER A 145 -16.99 -0.46 5.22
C SER A 145 -17.86 0.79 5.03
N ALA A 146 -17.83 1.73 5.98
CA ALA A 146 -18.55 2.99 5.87
C ALA A 146 -17.83 4.01 4.95
N TYR A 147 -16.62 3.70 4.49
CA TYR A 147 -15.79 4.65 3.78
C TYR A 147 -16.28 4.90 2.35
N TRP A 148 -16.50 3.83 1.59
CA TRP A 148 -16.93 3.93 0.19
C TRP A 148 -18.45 3.98 0.04
N GLY A 149 -19.22 3.43 0.98
CA GLY A 149 -20.65 3.18 0.82
C GLY A 149 -20.93 1.79 0.22
N GLU A 150 -22.09 1.60 -0.41
CA GLU A 150 -22.50 0.31 -0.99
C GLU A 150 -22.07 0.14 -2.46
N ASN A 151 -21.61 -1.07 -2.81
CA ASN A 151 -21.42 -1.56 -4.19
C ASN A 151 -20.39 -0.81 -5.07
N PHE A 152 -19.12 -0.80 -4.65
CA PHE A 152 -18.02 -0.26 -5.48
C PHE A 152 -17.00 -1.31 -5.84
N ASP A 153 -16.45 -1.18 -7.06
CA ASP A 153 -15.33 -2.00 -7.52
C ASP A 153 -14.07 -1.56 -6.76
N MET A 154 -13.70 -2.33 -5.73
CA MET A 154 -12.50 -2.10 -4.93
C MET A 154 -11.33 -2.93 -5.44
N THR A 155 -10.18 -2.30 -5.47
CA THR A 155 -8.89 -2.97 -5.64
C THR A 155 -8.51 -3.75 -4.37
N HIS A 156 -7.64 -4.74 -4.52
CA HIS A 156 -6.97 -5.36 -3.38
C HIS A 156 -5.58 -5.82 -3.79
N PHE A 157 -4.56 -5.38 -3.08
CA PHE A 157 -3.22 -5.96 -3.24
C PHE A 157 -3.06 -7.17 -2.34
N GLY A 158 -2.40 -8.21 -2.84
CA GLY A 158 -2.04 -9.40 -2.08
C GLY A 158 -0.70 -9.98 -2.55
N ASN A 159 -0.30 -11.09 -1.94
CA ASN A 159 0.92 -11.81 -2.29
C ASN A 159 0.68 -13.32 -2.07
N ASP A 160 0.94 -14.13 -3.08
CA ASP A 160 0.84 -15.59 -3.01
C ASP A 160 2.13 -16.25 -3.53
N GLU A 161 2.11 -17.57 -3.78
CA GLU A 161 3.27 -18.31 -4.27
C GLU A 161 3.82 -17.81 -5.61
N LYS A 162 2.98 -17.18 -6.45
CA LYS A 162 3.41 -16.57 -7.72
C LYS A 162 3.97 -15.16 -7.55
N GLY A 163 3.75 -14.54 -6.39
CA GLY A 163 4.24 -13.20 -6.05
C GLY A 163 3.13 -12.19 -5.76
N ALA A 164 3.50 -10.91 -5.81
CA ALA A 164 2.59 -9.81 -5.50
C ALA A 164 1.58 -9.62 -6.64
N PHE A 165 0.34 -9.33 -6.28
CA PHE A 165 -0.76 -9.16 -7.25
C PHE A 165 -1.73 -8.06 -6.85
N LEU A 166 -2.38 -7.48 -7.85
CA LEU A 166 -3.62 -6.73 -7.72
C LEU A 166 -4.79 -7.68 -8.04
N LEU A 167 -5.74 -7.80 -7.14
CA LEU A 167 -7.05 -8.41 -7.39
C LEU A 167 -8.02 -7.31 -7.83
N TRP A 168 -8.59 -7.50 -9.01
CA TRP A 168 -9.56 -6.58 -9.61
C TRP A 168 -10.62 -7.39 -10.36
N LYS A 169 -11.90 -7.15 -10.04
CA LYS A 169 -13.05 -7.87 -10.64
C LYS A 169 -12.92 -9.40 -10.63
N GLY A 170 -12.33 -9.95 -9.56
CA GLY A 170 -12.12 -11.39 -9.38
C GLY A 170 -10.86 -11.94 -10.07
N GLU A 171 -10.15 -11.13 -10.85
CA GLU A 171 -8.92 -11.53 -11.54
C GLU A 171 -7.67 -11.03 -10.83
N LYS A 172 -6.63 -11.86 -10.79
CA LYS A 172 -5.32 -11.52 -10.22
C LYS A 172 -4.35 -11.08 -11.31
N TYR A 173 -3.81 -9.88 -11.17
CA TYR A 173 -2.80 -9.29 -12.03
C TYR A 173 -1.48 -9.19 -11.28
N TYR A 174 -0.54 -10.05 -11.63
CA TYR A 174 0.76 -10.13 -10.97
C TYR A 174 1.70 -9.01 -11.41
N PHE A 175 2.54 -8.55 -10.49
CA PHE A 175 3.54 -7.53 -10.73
C PHE A 175 4.81 -7.80 -9.92
N THR A 176 5.91 -7.24 -10.41
CA THR A 176 7.23 -7.35 -9.79
C THR A 176 7.85 -5.97 -9.58
N ALA A 177 8.91 -5.91 -8.77
CA ALA A 177 9.71 -4.71 -8.64
C ALA A 177 10.29 -4.23 -9.98
N LYS A 178 10.57 -5.16 -10.92
CA LYS A 178 11.09 -4.83 -12.25
C LYS A 178 10.03 -4.17 -13.13
N ASP A 179 8.77 -4.61 -13.04
CA ASP A 179 7.67 -4.03 -13.83
C ASP A 179 7.41 -2.55 -13.49
N LEU A 180 7.83 -2.14 -12.30
CA LEU A 180 7.68 -0.81 -11.73
C LEU A 180 9.00 -0.02 -11.69
N ASP A 181 10.06 -0.54 -12.31
CA ASP A 181 11.42 0.05 -12.31
C ASP A 181 11.95 0.40 -10.90
N LEU A 182 11.56 -0.38 -9.88
CA LEU A 182 11.92 -0.10 -8.49
C LEU A 182 13.34 -0.55 -8.20
N LYS A 183 14.11 0.37 -7.64
CA LYS A 183 15.44 0.08 -7.11
C LYS A 183 15.34 -0.52 -5.72
N LYS A 184 16.23 -1.47 -5.45
CA LYS A 184 16.47 -1.98 -4.12
C LYS A 184 16.98 -0.86 -3.22
N VAL A 185 16.36 -0.69 -2.06
CA VAL A 185 16.81 0.25 -1.02
C VAL A 185 17.05 -0.49 0.31
N SER A 186 17.99 0.01 1.10
CA SER A 186 18.35 -0.54 2.41
C SER A 186 17.56 0.05 3.57
N SER A 187 16.86 1.17 3.33
CA SER A 187 16.01 1.83 4.32
C SER A 187 14.77 2.42 3.66
N VAL A 188 13.72 2.53 4.46
CA VAL A 188 12.41 3.05 4.08
C VAL A 188 12.27 4.49 4.60
N LYS A 189 11.81 5.40 3.74
CA LYS A 189 11.38 6.75 4.13
C LYS A 189 9.89 6.86 3.88
N ALA A 190 9.13 7.42 4.81
CA ALA A 190 7.69 7.60 4.64
C ALA A 190 7.40 8.55 3.48
N GLU A 191 6.58 8.14 2.50
CA GLU A 191 6.20 9.01 1.38
C GLU A 191 4.85 9.67 1.62
N TYR A 192 4.91 10.95 1.96
CA TYR A 192 3.72 11.74 2.26
C TYR A 192 2.99 12.21 1.01
N MET A 193 3.66 12.29 -0.14
CA MET A 193 3.09 12.79 -1.41
C MET A 193 2.38 14.15 -1.26
N ILE A 194 2.82 14.97 -0.30
CA ILE A 194 2.43 16.36 -0.15
C ILE A 194 3.67 17.16 -0.49
N ASP A 195 3.77 17.61 -1.74
CA ASP A 195 4.62 18.77 -2.00
C ASP A 195 3.95 19.96 -1.29
N PRO A 196 4.67 20.71 -0.45
CA PRO A 196 4.13 21.93 0.11
C PRO A 196 3.80 22.88 -1.04
N THR A 197 2.51 23.16 -1.27
CA THR A 197 2.12 24.35 -2.00
C THR A 197 2.51 25.55 -1.14
N LEU A 198 3.71 26.07 -1.37
CA LEU A 198 4.04 27.43 -0.98
C LEU A 198 3.17 28.33 -1.86
N GLY A 199 1.98 28.64 -1.36
CA GLY A 199 1.14 29.73 -1.89
C GLY A 199 1.77 31.09 -1.61
#